data_AF-A0A356IYJ9-F1
#
_entry.id   AF-A0A356IYJ9-F1
#
_cell.length_a   1.000
_cell.length_b   1.000
_cell.length_c   1.000
_cell.angle_alpha   90.00
_cell.angle_beta   90.00
_cell.angle_gamma   90.00
#
_symmetry.space_group_name_H-M   'P 1'
#
loop_
_entity.id
_entity.type
_entity.pdbx_description
1 polymer ?
#
loop_
_entity_poly.entity_id
_entity_poly.type
_entity_poly.pdbx_seq_one_letter_code
_entity_poly.pdbx_strand_id
1 'polypeptide(L)'
;QLYEAARVDGAGSWKLFTNVTIPMMVPVMLVVVILTVLGSMQVFVLVLSMVGQGLGYHTEVPVTRILSAMTGTNRFGYACAMGINFGVILIMVSVAFKWLSNRMKQA
;
A
#
# COMPACT_ATOMS: atom_id res chain seq x y z
N GLN A 1 19.49 27.12 -5.56
CA GLN A 1 19.86 27.43 -4.17
C GLN A 1 20.36 26.21 -3.37
N LEU A 2 19.55 25.28 -2.85
CA LEU A 2 20.05 24.11 -2.07
C LEU A 2 21.03 23.23 -2.86
N TYR A 3 20.73 22.96 -4.13
CA TYR A 3 21.61 22.21 -5.02
C TYR A 3 22.91 22.94 -5.38
N GLU A 4 22.86 24.28 -5.45
CA GLU A 4 24.01 25.11 -5.82
C GLU A 4 24.94 25.31 -4.62
N ALA A 5 24.38 25.52 -3.43
CA ALA A 5 25.13 25.55 -2.17
C ALA A 5 25.87 24.23 -1.93
N ALA A 6 25.19 23.09 -2.13
CA ALA A 6 25.83 21.77 -2.02
C ALA A 6 26.93 21.54 -3.07
N ARG A 7 26.81 22.14 -4.27
CA ARG A 7 27.87 22.09 -5.30
C ARG A 7 29.07 22.96 -4.95
N VAL A 8 28.83 24.12 -4.31
CA VAL A 8 29.89 25.00 -3.79
C VAL A 8 30.65 24.33 -2.63
N ASP A 9 29.97 23.54 -1.80
CA ASP A 9 30.56 22.72 -0.73
C ASP A 9 31.24 21.41 -1.22
N GLY A 10 31.38 21.22 -2.54
CA GLY A 10 32.07 20.05 -3.12
C GLY A 10 31.33 18.72 -2.98
N ALA A 11 30.01 18.74 -2.76
CA ALA A 11 29.21 17.51 -2.70
C ALA A 11 29.11 16.88 -4.10
N GLY A 12 29.71 15.69 -4.27
CA GLY A 12 29.56 14.88 -5.49
C GLY A 12 28.11 14.41 -5.70
N SER A 13 27.77 14.00 -6.93
CA SER A 13 26.39 13.67 -7.35
C SER A 13 25.67 12.68 -6.44
N TRP A 14 26.39 11.71 -5.87
CA TRP A 14 25.82 10.73 -4.93
C TRP A 14 25.37 11.37 -3.61
N LYS A 15 26.20 12.25 -3.06
CA LYS A 15 25.95 12.96 -1.79
C LYS A 15 24.82 13.98 -1.95
N LEU A 16 24.73 14.60 -3.13
CA LEU A 16 23.64 15.48 -3.52
C LEU A 16 22.29 14.71 -3.60
N PHE A 17 22.30 13.52 -4.20
CA PHE A 17 21.10 12.69 -4.30
C PHE A 17 20.58 12.25 -2.92
N THR A 18 21.46 11.71 -2.08
CA THR A 18 21.04 11.16 -0.77
C THR A 18 20.76 12.21 0.29
N ASN A 19 21.48 13.34 0.30
CA ASN A 19 21.31 14.36 1.34
C ASN A 19 20.41 15.53 0.94
N VAL A 20 20.12 15.71 -0.35
CA VAL A 20 19.29 16.83 -0.83
C VAL A 20 18.03 16.30 -1.52
N THR A 21 18.16 15.44 -2.54
CA THR A 21 17.01 14.95 -3.30
C THR A 21 16.09 14.04 -2.49
N ILE A 22 16.65 13.00 -1.85
CA ILE A 22 15.86 12.03 -1.07
C ILE A 22 15.07 12.73 0.04
N PRO A 23 15.68 13.56 0.93
CA PRO A 23 14.97 14.20 2.04
C PRO A 23 13.85 15.13 1.56
N MET A 24 14.08 15.88 0.48
CA MET A 24 13.04 16.75 -0.09
C MET A 24 11.87 15.96 -0.69
N MET A 25 12.11 14.74 -1.17
CA MET A 25 11.05 13.88 -1.71
C MET A 25 10.37 12.99 -0.66
N VAL A 26 10.90 12.85 0.56
CA VAL A 26 10.28 12.07 1.65
C VAL A 26 8.77 12.31 1.80
N PRO A 27 8.25 13.55 1.87
CA PRO A 27 6.81 13.77 2.04
C PRO A 27 5.98 13.22 0.88
N VAL A 28 6.50 13.23 -0.35
CA VAL A 28 5.82 12.67 -1.53
C VAL A 28 5.96 11.15 -1.57
N MET A 29 7.16 10.63 -1.30
CA MET A 29 7.43 9.18 -1.22
C MET A 29 6.53 8.50 -0.20
N LEU A 30 6.29 9.12 0.96
CA LEU A 30 5.38 8.60 1.97
C LEU A 30 3.95 8.46 1.46
N VAL A 31 3.44 9.46 0.74
CA VAL A 31 2.10 9.40 0.14
C VAL A 31 2.03 8.31 -0.91
N VAL A 32 3.03 8.21 -1.79
CA VAL A 32 3.11 7.17 -2.81
C VAL A 32 3.13 5.78 -2.17
N VAL A 33 3.96 5.56 -1.15
CA VAL A 33 4.03 4.28 -0.43
C VAL A 33 2.67 3.91 0.18
N ILE A 34 1.99 4.87 0.81
CA ILE A 34 0.64 4.64 1.37
C ILE A 34 -0.32 4.20 0.27
N LEU A 35 -0.37 4.93 -0.84
CA LEU A 35 -1.26 4.61 -1.95
C LEU A 35 -0.91 3.26 -2.59
N THR A 36 0.37 2.93 -2.72
CA THR A 36 0.83 1.64 -3.25
C THR A 36 0.44 0.48 -2.33
N VAL A 37 0.58 0.62 -1.01
CA VAL A 37 0.16 -0.40 -0.03
C VAL A 37 -1.36 -0.58 -0.05
N LEU A 38 -2.13 0.51 -0.14
CA LEU A 38 -3.58 0.43 -0.26
C LEU A 38 -4.01 -0.19 -1.59
N GLY A 39 -3.33 0.16 -2.68
CA GLY A 39 -3.58 -0.40 -4.00
C GLY A 39 -3.21 -1.89 -4.11
N SER A 40 -2.13 -2.32 -3.46
CA SER A 40 -1.71 -3.72 -3.47
C SER A 40 -2.73 -4.65 -2.79
N MET A 41 -3.41 -4.15 -1.77
CA MET A 41 -4.53 -4.85 -1.10
C MET A 41 -5.75 -5.04 -2.04
N GLN A 42 -5.88 -4.24 -3.10
CA GLN A 42 -6.96 -4.30 -4.09
C GLN A 42 -6.60 -5.10 -5.36
N VAL A 43 -5.44 -5.76 -5.39
CA VAL A 43 -4.94 -6.53 -6.55
C VAL A 43 -5.79 -7.77 -6.87
N PHE A 44 -6.85 -8.04 -6.11
CA PHE A 44 -7.75 -9.18 -6.32
C PHE A 44 -8.33 -9.27 -7.73
N VAL A 45 -8.61 -8.14 -8.38
CA VAL A 45 -9.12 -8.11 -9.77
C VAL A 45 -8.09 -8.72 -10.72
N LEU A 46 -6.82 -8.35 -10.56
CA LEU A 46 -5.72 -8.88 -11.35
C LEU A 46 -5.53 -10.39 -11.09
N VAL A 47 -5.55 -10.81 -9.81
CA VAL A 47 -5.40 -12.22 -9.43
C VAL A 47 -6.52 -13.07 -10.03
N LEU A 48 -7.78 -12.64 -9.92
CA LEU A 48 -8.93 -13.32 -10.53
C LEU A 48 -8.84 -13.37 -12.04
N SER A 49 -8.42 -12.29 -12.69
CA SER A 49 -8.29 -12.25 -14.16
C SER A 49 -7.18 -13.17 -14.69
N MET A 50 -6.09 -13.32 -13.94
CA MET A 50 -4.91 -14.06 -14.39
C MET A 50 -5.03 -15.56 -14.14
N VAL A 51 -5.64 -15.97 -13.03
CA VAL A 51 -5.68 -17.39 -12.63
C VAL A 51 -7.08 -18.01 -12.72
N GLY A 52 -8.13 -17.21 -12.91
CA GLY A 52 -9.50 -17.70 -12.95
C GLY A 52 -10.01 -18.17 -11.58
N GLN A 53 -11.14 -18.88 -11.56
CA GLN A 53 -11.84 -19.29 -10.32
C GLN A 53 -11.18 -20.50 -9.62
N GLY A 54 -10.04 -20.99 -10.11
CA GLY A 54 -9.38 -22.20 -9.65
C GLY A 54 -8.07 -21.90 -8.93
N LEU A 55 -8.15 -21.52 -7.65
CA LEU A 55 -6.96 -21.33 -6.83
C LEU A 55 -7.00 -22.22 -5.60
N GLY A 56 -6.07 -23.18 -5.56
CA GLY A 56 -5.58 -23.75 -4.31
C GLY A 56 -4.83 -22.69 -3.50
N TYR A 57 -4.69 -22.96 -2.20
CA TYR A 57 -4.28 -22.05 -1.12
C TYR A 57 -3.01 -21.18 -1.32
N HIS A 58 -2.28 -21.29 -2.43
CA HIS A 58 -0.96 -20.69 -2.66
C HIS A 58 -0.97 -19.23 -3.15
N THR A 59 -2.02 -18.77 -3.83
CA THR A 59 -2.11 -17.39 -4.39
C THR A 59 -3.40 -16.69 -3.98
N GLU A 60 -3.89 -17.00 -2.78
CA GLU A 60 -5.14 -16.45 -2.30
C GLU A 60 -4.95 -15.09 -1.61
N VAL A 61 -5.74 -14.12 -2.05
CA VAL A 61 -5.88 -12.81 -1.40
C VAL A 61 -7.17 -12.81 -0.57
N PRO A 62 -7.33 -11.91 0.42
CA PRO A 62 -8.51 -11.89 1.29
C PRO A 62 -9.83 -11.86 0.51
N VAL A 63 -9.87 -11.13 -0.60
CA VAL A 63 -11.06 -11.01 -1.45
C VAL A 63 -11.34 -12.30 -2.25
N THR A 64 -10.33 -13.07 -2.67
CA THR A 64 -10.57 -14.35 -3.36
C THR A 64 -11.13 -15.39 -2.41
N ARG A 65 -10.75 -15.36 -1.12
CA ARG A 65 -11.35 -16.20 -0.06
C ARG A 65 -12.82 -15.84 0.21
N ILE A 66 -13.15 -14.55 0.20
CA ILE A 66 -14.55 -14.09 0.35
C ILE A 66 -15.39 -14.59 -0.82
N LEU A 67 -14.84 -14.50 -2.05
CA LEU A 67 -15.52 -14.94 -3.25
C LEU A 67 -15.73 -16.46 -3.28
N SER A 68 -14.71 -17.25 -2.89
CA SER A 68 -14.84 -18.71 -2.83
C SER A 68 -15.82 -19.18 -1.76
N ALA A 69 -15.93 -18.47 -0.63
CA ALA A 69 -16.97 -18.72 0.37
C ALA A 69 -18.39 -18.48 -0.19
N MET A 70 -18.54 -17.48 -1.05
CA MET A 70 -19.80 -17.13 -1.70
C MET A 70 -20.23 -18.17 -2.75
N THR A 71 -19.33 -18.56 -3.65
CA THR A 71 -19.65 -19.45 -4.78
C THR A 71 -19.52 -20.94 -4.46
N GLY A 72 -18.55 -21.33 -3.62
CA GLY A 72 -18.24 -22.74 -3.36
C GLY A 72 -19.05 -23.38 -2.23
N THR A 73 -19.42 -22.63 -1.20
CA THR A 73 -20.10 -23.18 -0.01
C THR A 73 -21.53 -22.67 0.20
N ASN A 74 -22.02 -21.77 -0.66
CA ASN A 74 -23.31 -21.10 -0.56
C ASN A 74 -23.50 -20.35 0.78
N ARG A 75 -22.41 -20.03 1.50
CA ARG A 75 -22.42 -19.36 2.81
C ARG A 75 -22.32 -17.84 2.65
N PHE A 76 -23.34 -17.24 2.05
CA PHE A 76 -23.37 -15.80 1.78
C PHE A 76 -23.16 -14.94 3.04
N GLY A 77 -23.84 -15.27 4.15
CA GLY A 77 -23.69 -14.52 5.40
C GLY A 77 -22.27 -14.53 5.96
N TYR A 78 -21.56 -15.66 5.80
CA TYR A 78 -20.17 -15.79 6.21
C TYR A 78 -19.22 -14.96 5.33
N ALA A 79 -19.45 -14.97 4.01
CA ALA A 79 -18.71 -14.14 3.07
C ALA A 79 -18.91 -12.64 3.35
N CYS A 80 -20.14 -12.21 3.67
CA CYS A 80 -20.41 -10.82 4.07
C CYS A 80 -19.67 -10.43 5.36
N ALA A 81 -19.66 -11.29 6.38
CA ALA A 81 -18.93 -11.03 7.62
C ALA A 81 -17.41 -10.88 7.40
N MET A 82 -16.84 -11.73 6.53
CA MET A 82 -15.43 -11.64 6.14
C MET A 82 -15.14 -10.33 5.38
N GLY A 83 -16.02 -9.90 4.48
CA GLY A 83 -15.89 -8.64 3.76
C GLY A 83 -15.93 -7.41 4.68
N ILE A 84 -16.86 -7.40 5.63
CA ILE A 84 -16.94 -6.32 6.63
C ILE A 84 -15.67 -6.29 7.49
N ASN A 85 -15.20 -7.44 7.97
CA ASN A 85 -13.98 -7.54 8.76
C ASN A 85 -12.75 -7.01 7.98
N PHE A 86 -12.60 -7.43 6.73
CA PHE A 86 -11.54 -6.96 5.85
C PHE A 86 -11.61 -5.44 5.63
N GLY A 87 -12.81 -4.89 5.42
CA GLY A 87 -13.01 -3.44 5.32
C GLY A 87 -12.59 -2.68 6.59
N VAL A 88 -12.93 -3.20 7.77
CA VAL A 88 -12.51 -2.61 9.05
C VAL A 88 -10.98 -2.62 9.20
N ILE A 89 -10.32 -3.72 8.82
CA ILE A 89 -8.85 -3.80 8.83
C ILE A 89 -8.24 -2.75 7.89
N LEU A 90 -8.76 -2.60 6.68
CA LEU A 90 -8.27 -1.60 5.72
C LEU A 90 -8.44 -0.17 6.25
N ILE A 91 -9.56 0.14 6.91
CA ILE A 91 -9.77 1.44 7.55
C ILE A 91 -8.76 1.66 8.67
N MET A 92 -8.53 0.67 9.55
CA MET A 92 -7.55 0.78 10.63
C MET A 92 -6.14 1.03 10.09
N VAL A 93 -5.72 0.29 9.06
CA VAL A 93 -4.43 0.48 8.39
C VAL A 93 -4.35 1.87 7.78
N SER A 94 -5.38 2.30 7.06
CA SER A 94 -5.43 3.63 6.42
C SER A 94 -5.31 4.77 7.45
N VAL A 95 -6.00 4.66 8.60
CA VAL A 95 -5.93 5.65 9.67
C VAL A 95 -4.55 5.64 10.35
N ALA A 96 -3.98 4.47 10.63
CA ALA A 96 -2.65 4.35 11.22
C ALA A 96 -1.57 4.97 10.33
N PHE A 97 -1.59 4.68 9.02
CA PHE A 97 -0.67 5.26 8.05
C PHE A 97 -0.85 6.77 7.90
N LYS A 98 -2.10 7.26 7.84
CA LYS A 98 -2.38 8.71 7.78
C LYS A 98 -1.87 9.41 9.04
N TRP A 99 -2.06 8.81 10.21
CA TRP A 99 -1.58 9.36 11.48
C TRP A 99 -0.04 9.42 11.51
N LEU A 100 0.64 8.36 11.07
CA LEU A 100 2.11 8.32 10.96
C LEU A 100 2.63 9.40 9.98
N SER A 101 1.98 9.54 8.82
CA SER A 101 2.32 10.56 7.83
C SER A 101 2.16 11.98 8.39
N ASN A 102 1.08 12.24 9.14
CA ASN A 102 0.87 13.53 9.77
C ASN A 102 1.92 13.86 10.83
N ARG A 103 2.43 12.86 11.58
CA ARG A 103 3.52 13.10 12.55
C ARG A 103 4.83 13.47 11.87
N MET A 104 5.14 12.86 10.72
CA MET A 104 6.35 13.20 9.97
C MET A 104 6.28 14.55 9.26
N LYS A 105 5.07 15.08 8.97
CA LYS A 105 4.91 16.44 8.44
C LYS A 105 5.08 17.54 9.51
N GLN A 106 5.09 17.18 10.79
CA GLN A 106 5.24 18.12 11.91
C GLN A 106 6.66 18.16 12.50
N ALA A 107 7.56 17.29 12.04
CA ALA A 107 8.98 17.28 12.36
C ALA A 107 9.79 17.86 11.19
#